data_AF-A0A645IZR9-F1
#
_entry.id   AF-A0A645IZR9-F1
#
_cell.length_a   1.000
_cell.length_b   1.000
_cell.length_c   1.000
_cell.angle_alpha   90.00
_cell.angle_beta   90.00
_cell.angle_gamma   90.00
#
_symmetry.space_group_name_H-M   'P 1'
#
loop_
_entity.id
_entity.type
_entity.pdbx_description
1 polymer ?
#
loop_
_entity_poly.entity_id
_entity_poly.type
_entity_poly.pdbx_seq_one_letter_code
_entity_poly.pdbx_strand_id
1 'polypeptide(L)' 'MNPESRRLIQVIPEEIATTQNKFELLLGENLKGRKEYIEEFGHNYIDFSELG' A
#
# COMPACT_ATOMS: atom_id res chain seq x y z
N MET A 1 4.86 13.03 18.46
CA MET A 1 3.52 13.44 17.99
C MET A 1 3.22 14.88 18.40
N ASN A 2 4.09 15.84 18.08
CA ASN A 2 3.82 17.25 18.34
C ASN A 2 2.93 17.80 17.20
N PRO A 3 1.77 18.41 17.48
CA PRO A 3 0.93 19.03 16.45
C PRO A 3 1.67 20.01 15.54
N GLU A 4 2.65 20.74 16.05
CA GLU A 4 3.36 21.80 15.32
C GLU A 4 4.44 21.27 14.36
N SER A 5 4.95 20.05 14.60
CA SER A 5 6.05 19.48 13.81
C SER A 5 5.71 18.16 13.12
N ARG A 6 4.51 17.61 13.34
CA ARG A 6 4.08 16.38 12.67
C ARG A 6 3.74 16.65 11.21
N ARG A 7 4.18 15.75 10.34
CA ARG A 7 3.72 15.65 8.95
C ARG A 7 2.53 14.70 8.90
N LEU A 8 1.43 15.15 8.30
CA LEU A 8 0.20 14.36 8.16
C LEU A 8 -0.09 14.13 6.69
N ILE A 9 -0.67 12.98 6.41
CA ILE A 9 -1.25 12.67 5.11
C ILE A 9 -2.73 12.40 5.37
N GLN A 10 -3.60 13.16 4.71
CA GLN A 10 -5.04 12.90 4.74
C GLN A 10 -5.35 11.85 3.68
N VAL A 11 -5.88 10.70 4.12
CA VAL A 11 -6.39 9.68 3.20
C VAL A 11 -7.76 10.13 2.70
N ILE A 12 -7.91 10.26 1.39
CA ILE A 12 -9.18 10.54 0.73
C ILE A 12 -9.70 9.24 0.12
N PRO A 13 -10.97 8.86 0.36
CA PRO A 13 -11.53 7.67 -0.25
C PRO A 13 -11.60 7.82 -1.78
N GLU A 14 -11.26 6.74 -2.48
CA GLU A 14 -11.45 6.62 -3.92
C GLU A 14 -12.71 5.77 -4.22
N GLU A 15 -12.78 5.18 -5.40
CA GLU A 15 -13.85 4.26 -5.78
C GLU A 15 -13.83 3.01 -4.87
N ILE A 16 -15.02 2.61 -4.43
CA ILE A 16 -15.19 1.60 -3.38
C ILE A 16 -14.79 0.22 -3.90
N ALA A 17 -15.17 -0.15 -5.12
CA ALA A 17 -14.88 -1.47 -5.68
C ALA A 17 -13.38 -1.66 -5.96
N THR A 18 -12.70 -0.65 -6.52
CA THR A 18 -11.23 -0.72 -6.72
C THR A 18 -10.49 -0.84 -5.39
N THR A 19 -10.92 -0.08 -4.38
CA THR A 19 -10.37 -0.15 -3.02
C THR A 19 -10.59 -1.54 -2.45
N GLN A 20 -11.82 -2.06 -2.47
CA GLN A 20 -12.13 -3.39 -1.95
C GLN A 20 -11.31 -4.49 -2.62
N ASN A 21 -11.15 -4.44 -3.95
CA ASN A 21 -10.34 -5.41 -4.69
C ASN A 21 -8.87 -5.36 -4.27
N LYS A 22 -8.31 -4.17 -4.05
CA LYS A 22 -6.93 -4.01 -3.55
C LYS A 22 -6.79 -4.53 -2.13
N PHE A 23 -7.76 -4.27 -1.25
CA PHE A 23 -7.78 -4.82 0.11
C PHE A 23 -7.83 -6.35 0.12
N GLU A 24 -8.70 -6.96 -0.68
CA GLU A 24 -8.78 -8.43 -0.78
C GLU A 24 -7.47 -9.04 -1.29
N LEU A 25 -6.87 -8.45 -2.32
CA LEU A 25 -5.60 -8.92 -2.88
C LEU A 25 -4.45 -8.82 -1.85
N LEU A 26 -4.32 -7.68 -1.17
CA LEU A 26 -3.18 -7.39 -0.31
C LEU A 26 -3.34 -7.90 1.13
N LEU A 27 -4.57 -8.01 1.63
CA LEU A 27 -4.87 -8.31 3.04
C LEU A 27 -5.85 -9.48 3.25
N GLY A 28 -6.47 -10.01 2.19
CA GLY A 28 -7.36 -11.17 2.26
C GLY A 28 -6.63 -12.52 2.32
N GLU A 29 -7.29 -13.60 1.90
CA GLU A 29 -6.73 -14.96 1.98
C GLU A 29 -6.05 -15.42 0.68
N ASN A 30 -6.10 -14.60 -0.39
CA ASN A 30 -5.51 -14.92 -1.70
C ASN A 30 -3.97 -14.82 -1.70
N LEU A 31 -3.30 -15.77 -1.07
CA LEU A 31 -1.84 -15.81 -0.96
C LEU A 31 -1.14 -15.85 -2.32
N LYS A 32 -1.70 -16.57 -3.30
CA LYS A 32 -1.10 -16.69 -4.64
C LYS A 32 -1.13 -15.35 -5.37
N GLY A 33 -2.31 -14.72 -5.47
CA GLY A 33 -2.45 -13.43 -6.15
C GLY A 33 -1.61 -12.34 -5.49
N ARG A 34 -1.48 -12.37 -4.15
CA ARG A 34 -0.58 -11.44 -3.45
C ARG A 34 0.88 -11.59 -3.88
N LYS A 35 1.38 -12.83 -3.99
CA LYS A 35 2.76 -13.07 -4.42
C LYS A 35 3.01 -12.55 -5.83
N GLU A 36 2.12 -12.88 -6.76
CA GLU A 36 2.19 -12.42 -8.15
C GLU A 36 2.21 -10.88 -8.22
N TYR A 37 1.36 -10.20 -7.46
CA TYR A 37 1.33 -8.73 -7.42
C TYR A 37 2.60 -8.11 -6.83
N ILE A 38 3.17 -8.70 -5.77
CA ILE A 38 4.43 -8.21 -5.16
C ILE A 38 5.61 -8.43 -6.11
N GLU A 39 5.66 -9.56 -6.80
CA GLU A 39 6.71 -9.85 -7.80
C GLU A 39 6.66 -8.85 -8.96
N GLU A 40 5.47 -8.52 -9.44
CA GLU A 40 5.28 -7.58 -10.55
C GLU A 40 5.49 -6.11 -10.15
N PHE A 41 4.92 -5.67 -9.02
CA PHE A 41 4.85 -4.24 -8.67
C PHE A 41 5.65 -3.85 -7.43
N GLY A 42 6.20 -4.78 -6.66
CA GLY A 42 6.83 -4.51 -5.36
C GLY A 42 7.97 -3.49 -5.44
N HIS A 43 8.73 -3.50 -6.54
CA HIS A 43 9.82 -2.56 -6.79
C HIS A 43 9.37 -1.09 -6.85
N ASN A 44 8.10 -0.80 -7.16
CA ASN A 44 7.57 0.57 -7.21
C ASN A 44 7.36 1.17 -5.83
N TYR A 45 7.32 0.35 -4.78
CA TYR A 45 6.98 0.75 -3.41
C TYR A 45 8.15 0.61 -2.45
N ILE A 46 9.26 0.03 -2.91
CA ILE A 46 10.49 -0.08 -2.14
C ILE A 46 11.45 0.96 -2.71
N ASP A 47 11.58 2.08 -2.02
CA ASP A 47 12.68 3.00 -2.26
C ASP A 47 13.92 2.46 -1.54
N PHE A 48 14.84 1.89 -2.31
CA PHE A 48 16.09 1.36 -1.78
C PHE A 48 17.02 2.45 -1.24
N SER A 49 16.77 3.73 -1.54
CA SER A 49 17.53 4.84 -0.95
C SER A 49 17.20 5.09 0.53
N GLU A 50 16.08 4.57 1.04
CA GLU A 50 15.72 4.62 2.47
C GLU A 50 16.29 3.43 3.29
N LEU A 51 16.92 2.45 2.63
CA LEU A 51 17.55 1.29 3.26
C LEU A 51 19.07 1.46 3.52
N GLY A 52 19.64 2.63 3.16
CA GLY A 52 21.07 2.96 3.26
C GLY A 52 21.43 3.90 4.40
#